data_AF-A0A1Q8TBI6-F1
#
_entry.id   AF-A0A1Q8TBI6-F1
#
_cell.length_a   1.000
_cell.length_b   1.000
_cell.length_c   1.000
_cell.angle_alpha   90.00
_cell.angle_beta   90.00
_cell.angle_gamma   90.00
#
_symmetry.space_group_name_H-M   'P 1'
#
loop_
_entity.id
_entity.type
_entity.pdbx_description
1 polymer ?
#
loop_
_entity_poly.entity_id
_entity_poly.type
_entity_poly.pdbx_seq_one_letter_code
_entity_poly.pdbx_strand_id
1 'polypeptide(L)'
;MFLDNRQVAMDSVLEALADSLDYFQDNFERLRPALRDRLKPHYEERGQAMRELQKLAKEHLDILPRDADVERDDYLWLWSRIKSFVGNDSQVLLGELLEQERVLMQAMGTAFTHPLPDDVEPALERCWKNCRALIRELNAQHKR
;
A
#
# COMPACT_ATOMS: atom_id res chain seq x y z
N MET A 1 -9.25 -26.75 3.67
CA MET A 1 -10.32 -25.76 3.93
C MET A 1 -10.05 -24.62 2.98
N PHE A 2 -10.88 -24.43 1.95
CA PHE A 2 -10.73 -23.27 1.06
C PHE A 2 -11.01 -22.03 1.90
N LEU A 3 -10.05 -21.13 2.02
CA LEU A 3 -10.28 -19.81 2.61
C LEU A 3 -11.48 -19.18 1.90
N ASP A 4 -12.35 -18.51 2.65
CA ASP A 4 -13.43 -17.73 2.04
C ASP A 4 -12.77 -16.74 1.06
N ASN A 5 -13.24 -16.69 -0.19
CA ASN A 5 -12.64 -15.82 -1.21
C ASN A 5 -12.60 -14.34 -0.74
N ARG A 6 -13.52 -13.94 0.13
CA ARG A 6 -13.52 -12.63 0.80
C ARG A 6 -12.32 -12.43 1.72
N GLN A 7 -11.98 -13.46 2.49
CA GLN A 7 -10.81 -13.44 3.37
C GLN A 7 -9.54 -13.30 2.55
N VAL A 8 -9.39 -14.07 1.46
CA VAL A 8 -8.22 -14.00 0.58
C VAL A 8 -8.10 -12.63 -0.07
N ALA A 9 -9.20 -12.07 -0.57
CA ALA A 9 -9.20 -10.76 -1.20
C ALA A 9 -8.87 -9.64 -0.21
N MET A 10 -9.41 -9.71 1.02
CA MET A 10 -9.09 -8.75 2.07
C MET A 10 -7.65 -8.89 2.58
N ASP A 11 -7.15 -10.12 2.74
CA ASP A 11 -5.75 -10.36 3.12
C ASP A 11 -4.79 -9.77 2.09
N SER A 12 -5.09 -9.93 0.79
CA SER A 12 -4.31 -9.32 -0.29
C SER A 12 -4.30 -7.78 -0.22
N VAL A 13 -5.41 -7.15 0.20
CA VAL A 13 -5.48 -5.69 0.41
C VAL A 13 -4.63 -5.29 1.61
N LEU A 14 -4.74 -6.01 2.73
CA LEU A 14 -3.99 -5.72 3.95
C LEU A 14 -2.48 -5.90 3.74
N GLU A 15 -2.07 -6.93 3.00
CA GLU A 15 -0.68 -7.17 2.58
C GLU A 15 -0.16 -6.01 1.72
N ALA A 16 -0.89 -5.64 0.66
CA ALA A 16 -0.49 -4.52 -0.19
C ALA A 16 -0.44 -3.16 0.56
N LEU A 17 -1.29 -2.97 1.58
CA LEU A 17 -1.25 -1.78 2.43
C LEU A 17 -0.02 -1.75 3.33
N ALA A 18 0.32 -2.88 3.94
CA ALA A 18 1.50 -3.04 4.79
C ALA A 18 2.78 -2.82 3.97
N ASP A 19 2.94 -3.57 2.88
CA ASP A 19 4.06 -3.44 1.93
C ASP A 19 4.28 -1.99 1.50
N SER A 20 3.19 -1.27 1.22
CA SER A 20 3.27 0.12 0.78
C SER A 20 3.74 1.07 1.88
N LEU A 21 3.30 0.86 3.12
CA LEU A 21 3.70 1.65 4.29
C LEU A 21 5.18 1.40 4.62
N ASP A 22 5.58 0.13 4.67
CA ASP A 22 6.94 -0.29 5.00
C ASP A 22 7.92 0.20 3.92
N TYR A 23 7.57 0.01 2.64
CA TYR A 23 8.37 0.54 1.55
C TYR A 23 8.55 2.07 1.62
N PHE A 24 7.52 2.83 1.99
CA PHE A 24 7.67 4.29 2.16
C PHE A 24 8.59 4.63 3.34
N GLN A 25 8.47 3.91 4.45
CA GLN A 25 9.27 4.13 5.65
C GLN A 25 10.75 3.82 5.41
N ASP A 26 11.04 2.67 4.77
CA ASP A 26 12.41 2.23 4.46
C ASP A 26 13.13 3.17 3.49
N ASN A 27 12.36 3.83 2.62
CA ASN A 27 12.86 4.74 1.61
C ASN A 27 12.70 6.22 2.01
N PHE A 28 12.23 6.50 3.22
CA PHE A 28 11.91 7.86 3.67
C PHE A 28 13.12 8.79 3.53
N GLU A 29 14.29 8.36 3.97
CA GLU A 29 15.51 9.18 3.92
C GLU A 29 16.02 9.43 2.49
N ARG A 30 15.71 8.51 1.56
CA ARG A 30 16.10 8.63 0.14
C ARG A 30 15.25 9.66 -0.62
N LEU A 31 14.07 9.99 -0.10
CA LEU A 31 13.19 10.98 -0.71
C LEU A 31 13.68 12.42 -0.46
N ARG A 32 13.56 13.27 -1.48
CA ARG A 32 13.81 14.72 -1.34
C ARG A 32 12.88 15.31 -0.26
N PRO A 33 13.33 16.22 0.62
CA PRO A 33 12.52 16.74 1.73
C PRO A 33 11.14 17.26 1.30
N ALA A 34 11.09 18.09 0.24
CA ALA A 34 9.84 18.63 -0.28
C ALA A 34 8.86 17.55 -0.80
N LEU A 35 9.37 16.40 -1.26
CA LEU A 35 8.56 15.26 -1.68
C LEU A 35 8.04 14.51 -0.45
N ARG A 36 8.91 14.24 0.55
CA ARG A 36 8.50 13.63 1.82
C ARG A 36 7.34 14.38 2.45
N ASP A 37 7.45 15.70 2.59
CA ASP A 37 6.44 16.52 3.25
C ASP A 37 5.08 16.46 2.53
N ARG A 38 5.08 16.25 1.21
CA ARG A 38 3.87 16.06 0.41
C ARG A 38 3.27 14.68 0.53
N LEU A 39 4.11 13.63 0.55
CA LEU A 39 3.64 12.24 0.60
C LEU A 39 3.22 11.83 2.02
N LYS A 40 3.88 12.37 3.05
CA LYS A 40 3.69 11.97 4.45
C LYS A 40 2.22 11.99 4.90
N PRO A 41 1.40 13.02 4.61
CA PRO A 41 -0.02 13.01 5.00
C PRO A 41 -0.82 11.85 4.38
N HIS A 42 -0.47 11.43 3.16
CA HIS A 42 -1.13 10.29 2.51
C HIS A 42 -0.82 8.98 3.21
N TYR A 43 0.44 8.77 3.62
CA TYR A 43 0.87 7.57 4.33
C TYR A 43 0.40 7.55 5.80
N GLU A 44 0.32 8.71 6.46
CA GLU A 44 -0.28 8.81 7.80
C GLU A 44 -1.77 8.42 7.78
N GLU A 45 -2.52 8.94 6.79
CA GLU A 45 -3.93 8.57 6.57
C GLU A 45 -4.08 7.09 6.22
N ARG A 46 -3.19 6.55 5.36
CA ARG A 46 -3.17 5.13 5.00
C ARG A 46 -2.95 4.24 6.21
N GLY A 47 -2.01 4.59 7.10
CA GLY A 47 -1.76 3.84 8.33
C GLY A 47 -2.93 3.88 9.31
N GLN A 48 -3.75 4.93 9.30
CA GLN A 48 -5.01 4.96 10.05
C GLN A 48 -6.06 4.05 9.43
N ALA A 49 -6.26 4.15 8.11
CA ALA A 49 -7.24 3.35 7.39
C ALA A 49 -6.90 1.84 7.41
N MET A 50 -5.62 1.46 7.34
CA MET A 50 -5.18 0.08 7.48
C MET A 50 -5.52 -0.49 8.86
N ARG A 51 -5.27 0.25 9.95
CA ARG A 51 -5.61 -0.19 11.31
C ARG A 51 -7.11 -0.40 11.50
N GLU A 52 -7.91 0.50 10.92
CA GLU A 52 -9.37 0.37 10.88
C GLU A 52 -9.80 -0.88 10.11
N LEU A 53 -9.25 -1.10 8.90
CA LEU A 53 -9.52 -2.29 8.10
C LEU A 53 -9.09 -3.59 8.79
N GLN A 54 -7.93 -3.63 9.45
CA GLN A 54 -7.46 -4.80 10.20
C GLN A 54 -8.43 -5.16 11.33
N LYS A 55 -8.94 -4.15 12.04
CA LYS A 55 -9.93 -4.36 13.09
C LYS A 55 -11.21 -4.96 12.52
N LEU A 56 -11.75 -4.37 11.45
CA LEU A 56 -12.99 -4.84 10.81
C LEU A 56 -12.82 -6.22 10.16
N ALA A 57 -11.67 -6.48 9.54
CA ALA A 57 -11.34 -7.78 8.96
C ALA A 57 -11.26 -8.87 10.03
N LYS A 58 -10.70 -8.57 11.21
CA LYS A 58 -10.71 -9.48 12.34
C LYS A 58 -12.13 -9.73 12.86
N GLU A 59 -12.93 -8.66 12.99
CA GLU A 59 -14.29 -8.75 13.56
C GLU A 59 -15.28 -9.48 12.63
N HIS A 60 -15.22 -9.22 11.32
CA HIS A 60 -16.22 -9.72 10.37
C HIS A 60 -15.76 -10.88 9.50
N LEU A 61 -14.44 -11.02 9.30
CA LEU A 61 -13.87 -12.02 8.39
C LEU A 61 -12.95 -13.01 9.12
N ASP A 62 -12.79 -12.91 10.44
CA ASP A 62 -11.93 -13.79 11.25
C ASP A 62 -10.48 -13.87 10.72
N ILE A 63 -10.00 -12.77 10.11
CA ILE A 63 -8.63 -12.66 9.61
C ILE A 63 -7.71 -12.35 10.79
N LEU A 64 -6.68 -13.17 10.96
CA LEU A 64 -5.62 -12.92 11.93
C LEU A 64 -4.60 -11.93 11.36
N PRO A 65 -3.99 -11.07 12.20
CA PRO A 65 -2.86 -10.26 11.77
C PRO A 65 -1.76 -11.16 11.21
N ARG A 66 -1.30 -10.85 10.00
CA ARG A 66 -0.20 -11.56 9.37
C ARG A 66 1.12 -11.04 9.94
N ASP A 67 2.08 -11.94 10.17
CA ASP A 67 3.44 -11.56 10.54
C ASP A 67 4.13 -10.88 9.34
N ALA A 68 5.03 -9.93 9.61
CA ALA A 68 5.81 -9.27 8.58
C ALA A 68 6.68 -10.30 7.83
N ASP A 69 6.64 -10.27 6.49
CA ASP A 69 7.49 -11.12 5.64
C ASP A 69 8.85 -10.44 5.43
N VAL A 70 9.69 -10.51 6.47
CA VAL A 70 10.99 -9.83 6.53
C VAL A 70 11.89 -10.17 5.35
N GLU A 71 11.83 -11.41 4.83
CA GLU A 71 12.66 -11.83 3.69
C GLU A 71 12.26 -11.14 2.39
N ARG A 72 10.95 -10.93 2.17
CA ARG A 72 10.43 -10.23 1.01
C ARG A 72 10.79 -8.74 1.05
N ASP A 73 10.70 -8.13 2.23
CA ASP A 73 11.00 -6.71 2.43
C ASP A 73 12.48 -6.42 2.19
N ASP A 74 13.38 -7.25 2.73
CA ASP A 74 14.82 -7.17 2.49
C ASP A 74 15.16 -7.26 0.99
N TYR A 75 14.48 -8.16 0.27
CA TYR A 75 14.65 -8.30 -1.18
C TYR A 75 14.18 -7.06 -1.93
N LEU A 76 12.99 -6.52 -1.60
CA LEU A 76 12.45 -5.32 -2.25
C LEU A 76 13.35 -4.10 -2.03
N TRP A 77 13.86 -3.94 -0.80
CA TRP A 77 14.82 -2.89 -0.48
C TRP A 77 16.12 -3.03 -1.29
N LEU A 78 16.73 -4.23 -1.29
CA LEU A 78 17.96 -4.49 -2.01
C LEU A 78 17.78 -4.27 -3.53
N TRP A 79 16.66 -4.72 -4.08
CA TRP A 79 16.34 -4.57 -5.49
C TRP A 79 16.16 -3.10 -5.89
N SER A 80 15.45 -2.32 -5.08
CA SER A 80 15.34 -0.87 -5.25
C SER A 80 16.72 -0.20 -5.23
N ARG A 81 17.59 -0.65 -4.31
CA ARG A 81 18.96 -0.14 -4.22
C ARG A 81 19.78 -0.47 -5.46
N ILE A 82 19.67 -1.68 -6.00
CA ILE A 82 20.37 -2.09 -7.23
C ILE A 82 19.92 -1.22 -8.41
N LYS A 83 18.62 -1.00 -8.60
CA LYS A 83 18.09 -0.15 -9.67
C LYS A 83 18.60 1.29 -9.58
N SER A 84 18.78 1.82 -8.37
CA SER A 84 19.32 3.17 -8.16
C SER A 84 20.74 3.38 -8.69
N PHE A 85 21.53 2.31 -8.84
CA PHE A 85 22.88 2.40 -9.41
C PHE A 85 22.88 2.54 -10.94
N VAL A 86 21.79 2.16 -11.61
CA VAL A 86 21.69 2.10 -13.07
C VAL A 86 20.78 3.21 -13.63
N GLY A 87 20.15 4.01 -12.76
CA GLY A 87 19.21 5.08 -13.14
C GLY A 87 19.19 6.26 -12.17
N ASN A 88 18.30 7.22 -12.42
CA ASN A 88 18.07 8.32 -11.48
C ASN A 88 17.27 7.80 -10.27
N ASP A 89 17.93 7.72 -9.12
CA ASP A 89 17.37 7.19 -7.86
C ASP A 89 16.00 7.78 -7.51
N SER A 90 15.81 9.09 -7.68
CA SER A 90 14.52 9.74 -7.42
C SER A 90 13.41 9.32 -8.39
N GLN A 91 13.74 9.09 -9.67
CA GLN A 91 12.75 8.63 -10.65
C GLN A 91 12.42 7.15 -10.45
N VAL A 92 13.42 6.33 -10.09
CA VAL A 92 13.22 4.92 -9.72
C VAL A 92 12.26 4.82 -8.54
N LEU A 93 12.52 5.55 -7.46
CA LEU A 93 11.65 5.57 -6.27
C LEU A 93 10.23 6.02 -6.61
N LEU A 94 10.06 7.09 -7.39
CA LEU A 94 8.72 7.54 -7.80
C LEU A 94 7.98 6.48 -8.64
N GLY A 95 8.69 5.77 -9.52
CA GLY A 95 8.13 4.68 -10.30
C GLY A 95 7.73 3.49 -9.44
N GLU A 96 8.55 3.13 -8.46
CA GLU A 96 8.26 2.04 -7.52
C GLU A 96 7.07 2.38 -6.61
N LEU A 97 6.99 3.61 -6.08
CA LEU A 97 5.82 4.09 -5.33
C LEU A 97 4.56 4.03 -6.19
N LEU A 98 4.62 4.45 -7.46
CA LEU A 98 3.48 4.34 -8.38
C LEU A 98 3.06 2.90 -8.66
N GLU A 99 4.00 1.96 -8.72
CA GLU A 99 3.71 0.55 -8.92
C GLU A 99 3.03 -0.05 -7.68
N GLN A 100 3.48 0.29 -6.48
CA GLN A 100 2.81 -0.09 -5.23
C GLN A 100 1.33 0.38 -5.22
N GLU A 101 1.06 1.62 -5.66
CA GLU A 101 -0.32 2.09 -5.77
C GLU A 101 -1.15 1.29 -6.78
N ARG A 102 -0.55 0.81 -7.88
CA ARG A 102 -1.25 -0.03 -8.86
C ARG A 102 -1.59 -1.40 -8.30
N VAL A 103 -0.64 -2.03 -7.62
CA VAL A 103 -0.85 -3.32 -6.94
C VAL A 103 -1.98 -3.19 -5.92
N LEU A 104 -1.94 -2.13 -5.09
CA LEU A 104 -2.98 -1.86 -4.10
C LEU A 104 -4.35 -1.65 -4.74
N MET A 105 -4.44 -0.88 -5.85
CA MET A 105 -5.70 -0.70 -6.59
C MET A 105 -6.23 -2.02 -7.17
N GLN A 106 -5.36 -2.91 -7.66
CA GLN A 106 -5.77 -4.22 -8.17
C GLN A 106 -6.30 -5.12 -7.04
N ALA A 107 -5.63 -5.13 -5.89
CA ALA A 107 -6.08 -5.86 -4.71
C ALA A 107 -7.46 -5.36 -4.24
N MET A 108 -7.63 -4.04 -4.09
CA MET A 108 -8.92 -3.44 -3.72
C MET A 108 -9.99 -3.71 -4.77
N GLY A 109 -9.65 -3.61 -6.06
CA GLY A 109 -10.56 -3.91 -7.17
C GLY A 109 -11.09 -5.33 -7.10
N THR A 110 -10.24 -6.29 -6.75
CA THR A 110 -10.64 -7.69 -6.49
C THR A 110 -11.55 -7.79 -5.27
N ALA A 111 -11.19 -7.15 -4.14
CA ALA A 111 -12.00 -7.15 -2.93
C ALA A 111 -13.43 -6.60 -3.16
N PHE A 112 -13.58 -5.54 -3.97
CA PHE A 112 -14.88 -4.97 -4.33
C PHE A 112 -15.75 -5.91 -5.20
N THR A 113 -15.20 -6.97 -5.80
CA THR A 113 -16.01 -7.96 -6.53
C THR A 113 -16.70 -8.99 -5.62
N HIS A 114 -16.36 -8.98 -4.33
CA HIS A 114 -16.93 -9.88 -3.34
C HIS A 114 -17.95 -9.16 -2.44
N PRO A 115 -18.93 -9.89 -1.86
CA PRO A 115 -19.87 -9.30 -0.92
C PRO A 115 -19.18 -9.03 0.43
N LEU A 116 -18.62 -7.83 0.56
CA LEU A 116 -17.98 -7.36 1.77
C LEU A 116 -19.02 -6.99 2.84
N PRO A 117 -18.68 -7.08 4.14
CA PRO A 117 -19.52 -6.55 5.20
C PRO A 117 -19.77 -5.04 5.05
N ASP A 118 -20.98 -4.59 5.39
CA ASP A 118 -21.41 -3.18 5.27
C ASP A 118 -20.47 -2.21 5.98
N ASP A 119 -19.84 -2.63 7.09
CA ASP A 119 -18.89 -1.81 7.85
C ASP A 119 -17.49 -1.76 7.20
N VAL A 120 -17.11 -2.78 6.42
CA VAL A 120 -15.81 -2.90 5.76
C VAL A 120 -15.73 -2.06 4.48
N GLU A 121 -16.81 -2.02 3.71
CA GLU A 121 -16.84 -1.35 2.41
C GLU A 121 -16.49 0.16 2.50
N PRO A 122 -17.02 0.95 3.45
CA PRO A 122 -16.65 2.36 3.61
C PRO A 122 -15.15 2.57 3.94
N ALA A 123 -14.57 1.69 4.77
CA ALA A 123 -13.16 1.75 5.12
C ALA A 123 -12.27 1.41 3.91
N LEU A 124 -12.70 0.46 3.08
CA LEU A 124 -12.02 0.10 1.84
C LEU A 124 -12.12 1.24 0.80
N GLU A 125 -13.28 1.90 0.69
CA GLU A 125 -13.44 3.08 -0.17
C GLU A 125 -12.52 4.23 0.25
N ARG A 126 -12.32 4.43 1.56
CA ARG A 126 -11.40 5.44 2.09
C ARG A 126 -9.96 5.14 1.64
N CYS A 127 -9.54 3.88 1.69
CA CYS A 127 -8.24 3.44 1.15
C CYS A 127 -8.14 3.70 -0.36
N TRP A 128 -9.19 3.39 -1.11
CA TRP A 128 -9.25 3.66 -2.55
C TRP A 128 -9.11 5.15 -2.88
N LYS A 129 -9.84 6.01 -2.16
CA LYS A 129 -9.76 7.47 -2.31
C LYS A 129 -8.37 8.00 -1.99
N ASN A 130 -7.76 7.51 -0.90
CA ASN A 130 -6.37 7.82 -0.53
C ASN A 130 -5.38 7.40 -1.62
N CYS A 131 -5.46 6.17 -2.13
CA CYS A 131 -4.60 5.66 -3.19
C CYS A 131 -4.71 6.50 -4.47
N ARG A 132 -5.93 6.83 -4.91
CA ARG A 132 -6.14 7.72 -6.07
C ARG A 132 -5.54 9.11 -5.87
N ALA A 133 -5.61 9.66 -4.65
CA ALA A 133 -5.00 10.94 -4.34
C ALA A 133 -3.46 10.85 -4.42
N LEU A 134 -2.87 9.79 -3.87
CA LEU A 134 -1.44 9.55 -3.89
C LEU A 134 -0.90 9.32 -5.32
N ILE A 135 -1.60 8.53 -6.15
CA ILE A 135 -1.28 8.37 -7.58
C ILE A 135 -1.23 9.73 -8.30
N ARG A 136 -2.19 10.63 -8.02
CA ARG A 136 -2.21 11.97 -8.63
C ARG A 136 -1.00 12.80 -8.21
N GLU A 137 -0.66 12.78 -6.92
CA GLU A 137 0.51 13.50 -6.42
C GLU A 137 1.79 12.93 -7.04
N LEU A 138 1.99 11.60 -7.00
CA LEU A 138 3.17 10.94 -7.58
C LEU A 138 3.33 11.24 -9.07
N ASN A 139 2.25 11.20 -9.86
CA ASN A 139 2.30 11.56 -11.28
C ASN A 139 2.63 13.05 -11.51
N ALA A 140 2.18 13.94 -10.64
CA ALA A 140 2.53 15.37 -10.72
C ALA A 140 4.02 15.60 -10.46
N GLN A 141 4.64 14.78 -9.61
CA GLN A 141 6.08 14.81 -9.34
C GLN A 141 6.90 14.12 -10.43
N HIS A 142 6.38 13.04 -11.03
CA HIS A 142 7.06 12.30 -12.09
C HIS A 142 7.19 13.11 -13.40
N LYS A 143 6.30 14.08 -13.64
CA LYS A 143 6.36 14.97 -14.83
C LYS A 143 7.35 16.13 -14.67
N ARG A 144 7.90 16.35 -13.48
CA ARG A 144 8.83 17.45 -13.15
C ARG A 144 10.27 16.96 -13.10
#